data_AF-A0A7S2B7H1-F1
#
_entry.id   AF-A0A7S2B7H1-F1
#
_cell.length_a   1.000
_cell.length_b   1.000
_cell.length_c   1.000
_cell.angle_alpha   90.00
_cell.angle_beta   90.00
_cell.angle_gamma   90.00
#
_symmetry.space_group_name_H-M   'P 1'
#
loop_
_entity.id
_entity.type
_entity.pdbx_description
1 polymer ?
#
loop_
_entity_poly.entity_id
_entity_poly.type
_entity_poly.pdbx_seq_one_letter_code
_entity_poly.pdbx_strand_id
1 'polypeptide(L)'
;GVTFSRHFTCIAGVFDVKGEEGQQVRYRGQFIPGDSKSGGGGAPGEHSWPQNPQYGIEVDQITTVAATVSCLDYRWQLLPGAAYDAQIGFVVMALTGTKIRSTKFHPLKMKGQSIAYQVAPAMTGLCTLQPGRYAIVPSTIVADQRLKFTLEISTSKPVNLESENDNLPDADDLEESDDEELGTYDDPGILMAPPEKMDPENDGKELEALSYQANDLAGFIKTLQSDVKALETKAEKLAAKLG
;
A
#
# COMPACT_ATOMS: atom_id res chain seq x y z
N GLY A 1 4.51 24.42 20.34
CA GLY A 1 4.89 23.34 19.41
C GLY A 1 3.80 22.30 19.43
N VAL A 2 3.13 22.07 18.29
CA VAL A 2 2.10 21.05 18.17
C VAL A 2 2.79 19.72 17.90
N THR A 3 2.72 18.79 18.85
CA THR A 3 3.27 17.44 18.73
C THR A 3 2.39 16.66 17.76
N PHE A 4 2.88 16.41 16.55
CA PHE A 4 2.21 15.51 15.60
C PHE A 4 2.28 14.08 16.13
N SER A 5 1.15 13.58 16.64
CA SER A 5 1.04 12.17 16.97
C SER A 5 0.80 11.38 15.70
N ARG A 6 1.77 10.56 15.29
CA ARG A 6 1.64 9.61 14.18
C ARG A 6 0.69 8.48 14.60
N HIS A 7 -0.62 8.72 14.54
CA HIS A 7 -1.62 7.67 14.72
C HIS A 7 -1.79 6.92 13.40
N PHE A 8 -1.29 5.69 13.35
CA PHE A 8 -1.56 4.74 12.27
C PHE A 8 -2.52 3.67 12.80
N THR A 9 -3.71 3.58 12.21
CA THR A 9 -4.64 2.48 12.50
C THR A 9 -4.45 1.42 11.41
N CYS A 10 -4.00 0.23 11.80
CA CYS A 10 -3.96 -0.95 10.94
C CYS A 10 -5.39 -1.37 10.63
N ILE A 11 -5.81 -1.26 9.37
CA ILE A 11 -7.12 -1.76 8.93
C ILE A 11 -6.88 -2.52 7.62
N ALA A 12 -7.03 -3.85 7.65
CA ALA A 12 -7.17 -4.64 6.44
C ALA A 12 -8.61 -4.45 5.94
N GLY A 13 -8.80 -3.63 4.92
CA GLY A 13 -10.12 -3.35 4.36
C GLY A 13 -10.08 -2.37 3.19
N VAL A 14 -11.13 -2.37 2.37
CA VAL A 14 -11.33 -1.32 1.37
C VAL A 14 -11.59 -0.03 2.14
N PHE A 15 -10.61 0.88 2.14
CA PHE A 15 -10.78 2.18 2.75
C PHE A 15 -11.65 3.04 1.84
N ASP A 16 -12.91 3.19 2.22
CA ASP A 16 -13.73 4.25 1.64
C ASP A 16 -13.36 5.57 2.32
N VAL A 17 -12.22 6.13 1.90
CA VAL A 17 -11.77 7.47 2.32
C VAL A 17 -12.53 8.56 1.57
N LYS A 18 -13.35 8.20 0.57
CA LYS A 18 -14.11 9.18 -0.19
C LYS A 18 -15.18 9.78 0.69
N GLY A 19 -14.95 11.01 1.13
CA GLY A 19 -16.06 11.91 1.42
C GLY A 19 -16.84 12.18 0.13
N GLU A 20 -17.94 12.92 0.22
CA GLU A 20 -18.76 13.29 -0.95
C GLU A 20 -17.95 14.01 -2.05
N GLU A 21 -16.87 14.70 -1.67
CA GLU A 21 -15.96 15.43 -2.56
C GLU A 21 -14.59 14.74 -2.75
N GLY A 22 -14.44 13.51 -2.29
CA GLY A 22 -13.18 12.77 -2.38
C GLY A 22 -12.80 12.43 -3.82
N GLN A 23 -11.50 12.36 -4.10
CA GLN A 23 -10.97 11.93 -5.39
C GLN A 23 -10.30 10.56 -5.27
N GLN A 24 -10.30 9.81 -6.37
CA GLN A 24 -9.48 8.60 -6.48
C GLN A 24 -8.77 8.60 -7.83
N VAL A 25 -7.46 8.36 -7.80
CA VAL A 25 -6.63 8.24 -8.98
C VAL A 25 -5.86 6.92 -8.92
N ARG A 26 -5.57 6.36 -10.09
CA ARG A 26 -4.79 5.14 -10.22
C ARG A 26 -3.72 5.32 -11.28
N TYR A 27 -2.47 5.09 -10.89
CA TYR A 27 -1.30 5.11 -11.75
C TYR A 27 -0.79 3.69 -12.01
N ARG A 28 -0.22 3.47 -13.18
CA ARG A 28 0.45 2.20 -13.52
C ARG A 28 1.92 2.47 -13.72
N GLY A 29 2.73 1.88 -12.85
CA GLY A 29 4.17 2.09 -12.85
C GLY A 29 4.96 0.81 -13.02
N GLN A 30 6.26 0.97 -13.21
CA GLN A 30 7.22 -0.11 -13.21
C GLN A 30 8.52 0.38 -12.59
N PHE A 31 9.15 -0.47 -11.78
CA PHE A 31 10.54 -0.33 -11.36
C PHE A 31 11.45 -0.88 -12.47
N ILE A 32 12.36 -0.04 -12.98
CA ILE A 32 13.29 -0.31 -14.07
C ILE A 32 14.70 -0.04 -13.54
N PRO A 33 15.51 -1.08 -13.27
CA PRO A 33 16.88 -0.90 -12.77
C PRO A 33 17.72 -0.02 -13.70
N GLY A 34 18.45 0.94 -13.12
CA GLY A 34 19.28 1.91 -13.83
C GLY A 34 18.56 3.09 -14.48
N ASP A 35 17.23 3.18 -14.39
CA ASP A 35 16.46 4.31 -14.90
C ASP A 35 16.40 5.47 -13.87
N SER A 36 16.53 6.71 -14.32
CA SER A 36 16.56 7.89 -13.43
C SER A 36 15.16 8.34 -12.96
N LYS A 37 14.10 7.96 -13.68
CA LYS A 37 12.70 8.28 -13.35
C LYS A 37 12.00 7.18 -12.57
N SER A 38 12.32 5.95 -12.91
CA SER A 38 11.61 4.74 -12.52
C SER A 38 12.54 3.67 -11.97
N GLY A 39 13.72 4.07 -11.48
CA GLY A 39 14.71 3.21 -10.86
C GLY A 39 14.11 2.34 -9.75
N GLY A 40 14.65 1.14 -9.58
CA GLY A 40 14.39 0.34 -8.38
C GLY A 40 15.18 0.90 -7.20
N GLY A 41 14.92 2.11 -6.75
CA GLY A 41 15.76 2.86 -5.80
C GLY A 41 15.90 2.25 -4.40
N GLY A 42 15.27 1.12 -4.13
CA GLY A 42 15.25 0.51 -2.80
C GLY A 42 14.45 1.34 -1.80
N ALA A 43 14.48 0.92 -0.54
CA ALA A 43 13.71 1.51 0.54
C ALA A 43 14.33 2.81 1.09
N PRO A 44 13.59 3.57 1.92
CA PRO A 44 14.14 4.72 2.64
C PRO A 44 15.47 4.42 3.33
N GLY A 45 16.48 5.26 3.10
CA GLY A 45 17.85 5.07 3.60
C GLY A 45 18.83 4.64 2.52
N GLU A 46 18.35 3.99 1.45
CA GLU A 46 19.18 3.64 0.30
C GLU A 46 19.59 4.88 -0.50
N HIS A 47 20.82 4.90 -1.02
CA HIS A 47 21.30 6.01 -1.85
C HIS A 47 20.45 6.18 -3.12
N SER A 48 20.04 5.07 -3.73
CA SER A 48 19.24 5.07 -4.96
C SER A 48 17.77 5.41 -4.72
N TRP A 49 17.31 5.57 -3.47
CA TRP A 49 15.90 5.81 -3.13
C TRP A 49 15.22 6.94 -3.94
N PRO A 50 15.88 8.09 -4.21
CA PRO A 50 15.29 9.16 -5.02
C PRO A 50 14.92 8.76 -6.45
N GLN A 51 15.56 7.71 -6.99
CA GLN A 51 15.32 7.19 -8.35
C GLN A 51 14.00 6.44 -8.47
N ASN A 52 13.38 6.05 -7.35
CA ASN A 52 12.03 5.48 -7.37
C ASN A 52 11.02 6.45 -8.04
N PRO A 53 9.96 5.92 -8.68
CA PRO A 53 8.83 6.72 -9.15
C PRO A 53 8.28 7.62 -8.04
N GLN A 54 8.00 8.89 -8.35
CA GLN A 54 7.44 9.84 -7.39
C GLN A 54 6.22 10.52 -7.97
N TYR A 55 5.09 10.47 -7.25
CA TYR A 55 3.82 11.01 -7.70
C TYR A 55 3.47 12.25 -6.86
N GLY A 56 3.51 13.41 -7.51
CA GLY A 56 3.25 14.71 -6.90
C GLY A 56 1.77 14.92 -6.58
N ILE A 57 1.49 15.43 -5.38
CA ILE A 57 0.15 15.80 -4.92
C ILE A 57 0.23 17.12 -4.17
N GLU A 58 -0.61 18.06 -4.55
CA GLU A 58 -0.79 19.35 -3.89
C GLU A 58 -2.15 19.38 -3.19
N VAL A 59 -2.11 19.81 -1.93
CA VAL A 59 -3.23 19.75 -1.00
C VAL A 59 -3.52 21.18 -0.52
N ASP A 60 -4.73 21.67 -0.76
CA ASP A 60 -5.12 23.05 -0.35
C ASP A 60 -5.73 23.10 1.05
N GLN A 61 -6.22 21.97 1.54
CA GLN A 61 -6.92 21.85 2.81
C GLN A 61 -6.57 20.55 3.51
N ILE A 62 -6.67 20.50 4.85
CA ILE A 62 -6.38 19.27 5.61
C ILE A 62 -7.17 18.10 5.02
N THR A 63 -6.44 17.08 4.55
CA THR A 63 -6.98 15.98 3.73
C THR A 63 -6.44 14.65 4.22
N THR A 64 -7.33 13.67 4.38
CA THR A 64 -6.93 12.28 4.63
C THR A 64 -6.64 11.62 3.29
N VAL A 65 -5.46 11.00 3.20
CA VAL A 65 -4.99 10.28 2.01
C VAL A 65 -4.80 8.82 2.40
N ALA A 66 -5.44 7.93 1.64
CA ALA A 66 -5.11 6.52 1.61
C ALA A 66 -4.40 6.20 0.29
N ALA A 67 -3.19 5.67 0.38
CA ALA A 67 -2.45 5.20 -0.78
C ALA A 67 -2.26 3.69 -0.68
N THR A 68 -2.44 3.00 -1.80
CA THR A 68 -2.26 1.56 -1.95
C THR A 68 -1.33 1.28 -3.10
N VAL A 69 -0.21 0.61 -2.83
CA VAL A 69 0.69 0.08 -3.87
C VAL A 69 0.41 -1.39 -4.00
N SER A 70 0.15 -1.87 -5.21
CA SER A 70 -0.04 -3.29 -5.50
C SER A 70 0.83 -3.75 -6.64
N CYS A 71 1.25 -5.01 -6.61
CA CYS A 71 2.03 -5.63 -7.67
C CYS A 71 1.18 -6.65 -8.43
N LEU A 72 1.56 -6.87 -9.69
CA LEU A 72 0.92 -7.90 -10.50
C LEU A 72 1.22 -9.28 -9.92
N ASP A 73 0.17 -10.01 -9.54
CA ASP A 73 0.29 -11.38 -9.07
C ASP A 73 0.35 -12.34 -10.27
N TYR A 74 1.51 -12.95 -10.47
CA TYR A 74 1.76 -13.97 -11.49
C TYR A 74 1.76 -15.39 -10.93
N ARG A 75 1.50 -15.57 -9.63
CA ARG A 75 1.62 -16.88 -8.96
C ARG A 75 0.58 -17.89 -9.45
N TRP A 76 -0.53 -17.43 -10.00
CA TRP A 76 -1.50 -18.30 -10.68
C TRP A 76 -0.93 -18.97 -11.94
N GLN A 77 0.16 -18.44 -12.53
CA GLN A 77 0.90 -19.07 -13.62
C GLN A 77 1.99 -20.02 -13.11
N LEU A 78 2.33 -19.93 -11.83
CA LEU A 78 3.35 -20.74 -11.16
C LEU A 78 2.69 -21.92 -10.43
N LEU A 79 3.53 -22.75 -9.80
CA LEU A 79 3.05 -23.86 -8.97
C LEU A 79 2.23 -23.35 -7.77
N PRO A 80 1.25 -24.13 -7.28
CA PRO A 80 0.54 -23.83 -6.04
C PRO A 80 1.51 -23.57 -4.89
N GLY A 81 1.35 -22.46 -4.18
CA GLY A 81 2.20 -22.10 -3.03
C GLY A 81 3.43 -21.25 -3.36
N ALA A 82 3.57 -20.72 -4.58
CA ALA A 82 4.62 -19.73 -4.85
C ALA A 82 4.51 -18.53 -3.87
N ALA A 83 5.66 -18.10 -3.32
CA ALA A 83 5.75 -16.89 -2.52
C ALA A 83 5.71 -15.64 -3.42
N TYR A 84 5.48 -14.46 -2.83
CA TYR A 84 5.77 -13.22 -3.56
C TYR A 84 7.27 -12.93 -3.49
N ASP A 85 7.83 -12.47 -4.59
CA ASP A 85 9.28 -12.24 -4.70
C ASP A 85 9.72 -10.86 -4.19
N ALA A 86 8.77 -9.93 -4.05
CA ALA A 86 9.05 -8.54 -3.75
C ALA A 86 8.38 -8.10 -2.45
N GLN A 87 9.14 -7.39 -1.62
CA GLN A 87 8.61 -6.61 -0.51
C GLN A 87 8.41 -5.18 -0.98
N ILE A 88 7.16 -4.73 -0.95
CA ILE A 88 6.79 -3.41 -1.43
C ILE A 88 6.32 -2.52 -0.29
N GLY A 89 6.44 -1.22 -0.50
CA GLY A 89 5.95 -0.19 0.41
C GLY A 89 5.96 1.16 -0.26
N PHE A 90 5.61 2.20 0.49
CA PHE A 90 5.74 3.56 0.04
C PHE A 90 5.97 4.51 1.20
N VAL A 91 6.48 5.69 0.88
CA VAL A 91 6.54 6.83 1.81
C VAL A 91 5.90 8.06 1.18
N VAL A 92 5.36 8.94 2.02
CA VAL A 92 4.82 10.24 1.64
C VAL A 92 5.77 11.31 2.18
N MET A 93 6.35 12.09 1.28
CA MET A 93 7.38 13.08 1.57
C MET A 93 6.85 14.48 1.31
N ALA A 94 7.05 15.42 2.23
CA ALA A 94 6.80 16.83 1.97
C ALA A 94 7.85 17.38 1.00
N LEU A 95 7.36 18.10 -0.02
CA LEU A 95 8.18 18.85 -0.96
C LEU A 95 8.33 20.30 -0.47
N THR A 96 9.48 20.90 -0.72
CA THR A 96 9.77 22.29 -0.41
C THR A 96 10.12 23.05 -1.69
N GLY A 97 9.75 24.33 -1.74
CA GLY A 97 9.99 25.18 -2.89
C GLY A 97 9.24 24.74 -4.16
N THR A 98 9.91 24.86 -5.29
CA THR A 98 9.39 24.57 -6.63
C THR A 98 9.68 23.15 -7.11
N LYS A 99 10.37 22.33 -6.30
CA LYS A 99 10.73 20.96 -6.68
C LYS A 99 9.50 20.10 -6.91
N ILE A 100 9.55 19.24 -7.92
CA ILE A 100 8.49 18.30 -8.27
C ILE A 100 8.75 16.92 -7.62
N ARG A 101 10.02 16.64 -7.25
CA ARG A 101 10.45 15.37 -6.65
C ARG A 101 11.30 15.62 -5.40
N SER A 102 11.34 14.64 -4.52
CA SER A 102 12.27 14.55 -3.40
C SER A 102 13.62 14.05 -3.89
N THR A 103 14.66 14.85 -3.70
CA THR A 103 16.04 14.56 -4.12
C THR A 103 16.78 13.65 -3.14
N LYS A 104 16.32 13.58 -1.89
CA LYS A 104 16.90 12.74 -0.84
C LYS A 104 15.83 12.35 0.17
N PHE A 105 15.92 11.14 0.70
CA PHE A 105 15.09 10.75 1.83
C PHE A 105 15.51 11.52 3.09
N HIS A 106 14.54 12.12 3.77
CA HIS A 106 14.75 12.79 5.06
C HIS A 106 13.58 12.55 6.02
N PRO A 107 13.79 11.94 7.20
CA PRO A 107 12.69 11.54 8.09
C PRO A 107 11.82 12.70 8.60
N LEU A 108 12.36 13.93 8.71
CA LEU A 108 11.56 15.11 9.07
C LEU A 108 10.58 15.55 7.96
N LYS A 109 10.90 15.24 6.70
CA LYS A 109 10.04 15.47 5.54
C LYS A 109 8.98 14.38 5.39
N MET A 110 9.19 13.19 5.96
CA MET A 110 8.23 12.09 5.90
C MET A 110 6.95 12.39 6.70
N LYS A 111 5.81 12.42 6.01
CA LYS A 111 4.48 12.70 6.58
C LYS A 111 3.60 11.46 6.70
N GLY A 112 3.89 10.42 5.94
CA GLY A 112 3.18 9.14 5.98
C GLY A 112 4.03 8.03 5.38
N GLN A 113 3.63 6.78 5.60
CA GLN A 113 4.23 5.60 5.00
C GLN A 113 3.21 4.45 5.00
N SER A 114 3.49 3.40 4.23
CA SER A 114 2.81 2.11 4.42
C SER A 114 3.11 1.54 5.82
N ILE A 115 2.28 0.61 6.29
CA ILE A 115 2.43 -0.01 7.63
C ILE A 115 3.83 -0.58 7.83
N ALA A 116 4.32 -1.32 6.83
CA ALA A 116 5.67 -1.85 6.75
C ALA A 116 6.02 -2.11 5.28
N TYR A 117 7.25 -2.55 5.02
CA TYR A 117 7.60 -3.23 3.77
C TYR A 117 7.40 -4.72 4.01
N GLN A 118 6.52 -5.35 3.24
CA GLN A 118 6.15 -6.75 3.45
C GLN A 118 5.99 -7.49 2.12
N VAL A 119 6.14 -8.81 2.19
CA VAL A 119 5.87 -9.75 1.10
C VAL A 119 4.35 -9.88 0.95
N ALA A 120 3.73 -8.95 0.22
CA ALA A 120 2.28 -8.86 0.08
C ALA A 120 1.87 -8.40 -1.33
N PRO A 121 0.68 -8.80 -1.84
CA PRO A 121 0.19 -8.35 -3.15
C PRO A 121 -0.07 -6.85 -3.20
N ALA A 122 -0.44 -6.27 -2.07
CA ALA A 122 -0.77 -4.87 -1.93
C ALA A 122 -0.43 -4.38 -0.52
N MET A 123 0.03 -3.13 -0.44
CA MET A 123 0.33 -2.44 0.80
C MET A 123 -0.39 -1.10 0.81
N THR A 124 -1.18 -0.88 1.86
CA THR A 124 -1.94 0.35 2.07
C THR A 124 -1.39 1.12 3.26
N GLY A 125 -1.46 2.44 3.19
CA GLY A 125 -1.19 3.34 4.30
C GLY A 125 -2.15 4.52 4.27
N LEU A 126 -2.50 5.02 5.46
CA LEU A 126 -3.39 6.15 5.66
C LEU A 126 -2.65 7.24 6.42
N CYS A 127 -2.76 8.48 5.96
CA CYS A 127 -2.20 9.64 6.65
C CYS A 127 -3.06 10.89 6.46
N THR A 128 -2.96 11.84 7.37
CA THR A 128 -3.61 13.14 7.26
C THR A 128 -2.56 14.18 6.87
N LEU A 129 -2.73 14.79 5.71
CA LEU A 129 -1.85 15.83 5.19
C LEU A 129 -2.41 17.21 5.52
N GLN A 130 -1.51 18.12 5.87
CA GLN A 130 -1.82 19.54 5.99
C GLN A 130 -1.79 20.18 4.59
N PRO A 131 -2.22 21.43 4.41
CA PRO A 131 -2.03 22.13 3.15
C PRO A 131 -0.55 22.19 2.77
N GLY A 132 -0.22 21.87 1.52
CA GLY A 132 1.14 21.83 1.00
C GLY A 132 1.34 20.85 -0.17
N ARG A 133 2.60 20.74 -0.62
CA ARG A 133 3.01 19.85 -1.72
C ARG A 133 3.72 18.61 -1.17
N TYR A 134 3.38 17.46 -1.72
CA TYR A 134 3.90 16.16 -1.29
C TYR A 134 4.23 15.28 -2.49
N ALA A 135 5.10 14.29 -2.28
CA ALA A 135 5.36 13.21 -3.21
C ALA A 135 5.07 11.87 -2.54
N ILE A 136 4.30 11.01 -3.21
CA ILE A 136 4.14 9.60 -2.83
C ILE A 136 5.17 8.79 -3.61
N VAL A 137 6.03 8.09 -2.89
CA VAL A 137 7.16 7.34 -3.47
C VAL A 137 6.98 5.86 -3.18
N PRO A 138 6.35 5.09 -4.09
CA PRO A 138 6.39 3.63 -4.02
C PRO A 138 7.82 3.13 -4.20
N SER A 139 8.20 2.09 -3.46
CA SER A 139 9.52 1.46 -3.57
C SER A 139 9.50 0.00 -3.15
N THR A 140 10.55 -0.73 -3.53
CA THR A 140 10.86 -2.08 -3.05
C THR A 140 11.86 -2.03 -1.91
N ILE A 141 11.94 -3.08 -1.08
CA ILE A 141 12.96 -3.13 -0.03
C ILE A 141 14.38 -3.26 -0.61
N VAL A 142 14.52 -4.09 -1.65
CA VAL A 142 15.78 -4.33 -2.36
C VAL A 142 15.84 -3.43 -3.57
N ALA A 143 16.97 -2.76 -3.77
CA ALA A 143 17.20 -1.97 -4.97
C ALA A 143 17.31 -2.85 -6.24
N ASP A 144 17.21 -2.23 -7.41
CA ASP A 144 17.39 -2.86 -8.72
C ASP A 144 16.45 -4.04 -9.01
N GLN A 145 15.29 -4.09 -8.35
CA GLN A 145 14.22 -5.02 -8.68
C GLN A 145 13.40 -4.50 -9.86
N ARG A 146 13.23 -5.34 -10.89
CA ARG A 146 12.30 -5.06 -11.99
C ARG A 146 10.92 -5.59 -11.63
N LEU A 147 9.97 -4.69 -11.40
CA LEU A 147 8.64 -5.07 -10.94
C LEU A 147 7.58 -4.08 -11.41
N LYS A 148 6.44 -4.57 -11.91
CA LYS A 148 5.29 -3.74 -12.28
C LYS A 148 4.39 -3.53 -11.08
N PHE A 149 3.87 -2.31 -10.94
CA PHE A 149 2.98 -1.97 -9.83
C PHE A 149 1.82 -1.07 -10.29
N THR A 150 0.80 -0.99 -9.44
CA THR A 150 -0.29 -0.02 -9.53
C THR A 150 -0.29 0.78 -8.23
N LEU A 151 -0.28 2.11 -8.34
CA LEU A 151 -0.47 3.00 -7.20
C LEU A 151 -1.88 3.57 -7.27
N GLU A 152 -2.66 3.34 -6.23
CA GLU A 152 -3.99 3.92 -6.07
C GLU A 152 -3.98 4.92 -4.92
N ILE A 153 -4.48 6.13 -5.17
CA ILE A 153 -4.56 7.20 -4.18
C ILE A 153 -6.02 7.59 -4.05
N SER A 154 -6.55 7.51 -2.84
CA SER A 154 -7.89 7.95 -2.46
C SER A 154 -7.77 9.09 -1.45
N THR A 155 -8.44 10.21 -1.72
CA THR A 155 -8.40 11.40 -0.87
C THR A 155 -9.79 11.73 -0.34
N SER A 156 -9.86 12.27 0.87
CA SER A 156 -11.13 12.69 1.47
C SER A 156 -11.70 13.98 0.90
N LYS A 157 -10.89 14.72 0.14
CA LYS A 157 -11.15 16.06 -0.40
C LYS A 157 -10.46 16.20 -1.77
N PRO A 158 -10.88 17.15 -2.62
CA PRO A 158 -10.21 17.43 -3.89
C PRO A 158 -8.76 17.84 -3.66
N VAL A 159 -7.86 17.35 -4.53
CA VAL A 159 -6.43 17.64 -4.51
C VAL A 159 -5.97 17.91 -5.94
N ASN A 160 -4.87 18.65 -6.08
CA ASN A 160 -4.23 18.87 -7.37
C ASN A 160 -3.16 17.77 -7.59
N LEU A 161 -3.25 17.04 -8.70
CA LEU A 161 -2.33 15.94 -9.02
C LEU A 161 -1.38 16.41 -10.13
N GLU A 162 -0.09 16.46 -9.83
CA GLU A 162 0.90 17.07 -10.74
C GLU A 162 1.25 16.17 -11.94
N SER A 163 0.94 14.87 -11.87
CA SER A 163 1.25 13.89 -12.91
C SER A 163 -0.02 13.45 -13.65
N GLU A 164 -0.40 14.16 -14.71
CA GLU A 164 -1.43 13.66 -15.63
C GLU A 164 -0.81 12.66 -16.62
N ASN A 165 -1.33 11.43 -16.66
CA ASN A 165 -1.03 10.37 -17.65
C ASN A 165 0.30 9.60 -17.51
N ASP A 166 0.68 9.19 -16.30
CA ASP A 166 1.86 8.33 -16.03
C ASP A 166 3.23 8.91 -16.48
N ASN A 167 3.28 10.15 -16.98
CA ASN A 167 4.53 10.84 -17.34
C ASN A 167 5.22 11.38 -16.09
N LEU A 168 6.26 10.67 -15.65
CA LEU A 168 7.10 11.08 -14.53
C LEU A 168 8.19 12.05 -15.00
N PRO A 169 8.48 13.15 -14.28
CA PRO A 169 9.56 14.08 -14.62
C PRO A 169 10.95 13.45 -14.39
N ASP A 170 11.94 13.83 -15.20
CA ASP A 170 13.33 13.37 -15.06
C ASP A 170 13.93 13.78 -13.71
N ALA A 171 14.83 12.95 -13.17
CA ALA A 171 15.56 13.30 -11.95
C ALA A 171 16.65 14.35 -12.23
N ASP A 172 17.20 14.35 -13.44
CA ASP A 172 18.33 15.19 -13.84
C ASP A 172 17.93 16.64 -14.14
N ASP A 173 16.64 16.92 -14.33
CA ASP A 173 16.10 18.26 -14.58
C ASP A 173 15.92 19.09 -13.29
N LEU A 174 16.34 18.56 -12.14
CA LEU A 174 16.16 19.23 -10.85
C LEU A 174 17.40 20.07 -10.52
N GLU A 175 17.30 21.37 -10.81
CA GLU A 175 18.25 22.38 -10.34
C GLU A 175 18.36 22.37 -8.79
N GLU A 176 19.52 22.83 -8.31
CA GLU A 176 20.09 22.76 -6.96
C GLU A 176 19.14 22.45 -5.78
N SER A 177 19.55 21.46 -5.00
CA SER A 177 18.77 20.93 -3.90
C SER A 177 18.72 21.89 -2.69
N ASP A 178 17.57 22.53 -2.46
CA ASP A 178 17.21 23.23 -1.20
C ASP A 178 17.12 22.32 0.05
N ASP A 179 17.69 21.12 0.01
CA ASP A 179 17.73 20.19 1.16
C ASP A 179 18.95 20.42 2.06
N GLU A 180 19.82 21.39 1.74
CA GLU A 180 21.03 21.68 2.53
C GLU A 180 20.72 22.23 3.93
N GLU A 181 19.57 22.87 4.13
CA GLU A 181 19.20 23.46 5.43
C GLU A 181 18.78 22.45 6.51
N LEU A 182 18.49 21.19 6.14
CA LEU A 182 18.00 20.19 7.10
C LEU A 182 19.11 19.52 7.94
N GLY A 183 20.37 19.82 7.62
CA GLY A 183 21.53 19.23 8.28
C GLY A 183 21.77 17.77 7.88
N THR A 184 22.91 17.23 8.32
CA THR A 184 23.21 15.80 8.19
C THR A 184 22.38 15.04 9.23
N TYR A 185 21.47 14.20 8.77
CA TYR A 185 20.80 13.24 9.62
C TYR A 185 21.72 12.05 9.86
N ASP A 186 22.24 11.93 11.08
CA ASP A 186 22.88 10.69 11.53
C ASP A 186 21.79 9.63 11.61
N ASP A 187 21.79 8.71 10.63
CA ASP A 187 20.85 7.61 10.54
C ASP A 187 20.81 6.86 11.89
N PRO A 188 19.72 6.93 12.67
CA PRO A 188 19.61 6.21 13.92
C PRO A 188 19.42 4.71 13.71
N GLY A 189 19.59 4.22 12.46
CA GLY A 189 19.11 2.94 12.01
C GLY A 189 17.60 3.02 11.97
N ILE A 190 17.03 3.25 10.78
CA ILE A 190 15.64 2.85 10.56
C ILE A 190 15.58 1.38 10.97
N LEU A 191 14.89 1.10 12.09
CA LEU A 191 14.58 -0.24 12.56
C LEU A 191 13.64 -0.86 11.53
N MET A 192 14.19 -1.22 10.37
CA MET A 192 13.63 -2.30 9.59
C MET A 192 13.61 -3.47 10.55
N ALA A 193 12.40 -3.86 10.96
CA ALA A 193 12.24 -5.13 11.64
C ALA A 193 13.00 -6.14 10.78
N PRO A 194 13.97 -6.88 11.36
CA PRO A 194 14.67 -7.92 10.62
C PRO A 194 13.60 -8.73 9.89
N PRO A 195 13.79 -9.04 8.59
CA PRO A 195 12.82 -9.86 7.88
C PRO A 195 12.52 -11.05 8.78
N GLU A 196 11.25 -11.19 9.19
CA GLU A 196 10.86 -12.30 10.04
C GLU A 196 11.36 -13.54 9.33
N LYS A 197 12.31 -14.24 9.96
CA LYS A 197 12.77 -15.51 9.44
C LYS A 197 11.55 -16.41 9.53
N MET A 198 10.87 -16.60 8.41
CA MET A 198 9.80 -17.58 8.28
C MET A 198 10.36 -18.89 8.82
N ASP A 199 9.85 -19.32 9.97
CA ASP A 199 10.25 -20.57 10.58
C ASP A 199 9.77 -21.68 9.64
N PRO A 200 10.68 -22.44 8.98
CA PRO A 200 10.29 -23.47 8.04
C PRO A 200 9.44 -24.58 8.70
N GLU A 201 9.43 -24.67 10.04
CA GLU A 201 8.55 -25.59 10.77
C GLU A 201 7.10 -25.10 10.90
N ASN A 202 6.80 -23.84 10.56
CA ASN A 202 5.46 -23.26 10.71
C ASN A 202 4.62 -23.30 9.42
N ASP A 203 5.22 -23.66 8.27
CA ASP A 203 4.59 -23.70 6.93
C ASP A 203 3.43 -24.71 6.80
N GLY A 204 3.18 -25.55 7.82
CA GLY A 204 2.07 -26.51 7.83
C GLY A 204 0.87 -26.11 8.70
N LYS A 205 1.06 -25.26 9.70
CA LYS A 205 0.02 -25.01 10.73
C LYS A 205 -1.12 -24.16 10.21
N GLU A 206 -0.84 -23.22 9.31
CA GLU A 206 -1.87 -22.39 8.68
C GLU A 206 -2.75 -23.21 7.73
N LEU A 207 -2.14 -24.15 6.98
CA LEU A 207 -2.87 -25.09 6.13
C LEU A 207 -3.75 -26.04 6.95
N GLU A 208 -3.25 -26.52 8.09
CA GLU A 208 -4.03 -27.34 9.00
C GLU A 208 -5.21 -26.54 9.58
N ALA A 209 -4.98 -25.30 10.03
CA ALA A 209 -6.03 -24.41 10.53
C ALA A 209 -7.10 -24.13 9.47
N LEU A 210 -6.71 -23.88 8.21
CA LEU A 210 -7.63 -23.71 7.09
C LEU A 210 -8.42 -24.99 6.80
N SER A 211 -7.79 -26.16 6.89
CA SER A 211 -8.48 -27.44 6.73
C SER A 211 -9.53 -27.66 7.82
N TYR A 212 -9.24 -27.29 9.07
CA TYR A 212 -10.21 -27.34 10.15
C TYR A 212 -11.39 -26.41 9.90
N GLN A 213 -11.14 -25.15 9.50
CA GLN A 213 -12.20 -24.20 9.17
C GLN A 213 -13.07 -24.67 7.99
N ALA A 214 -12.48 -25.29 6.97
CA ALA A 214 -13.22 -25.85 5.84
C ALA A 214 -14.14 -27.01 6.27
N ASN A 215 -13.69 -27.85 7.20
CA ASN A 215 -14.49 -28.94 7.76
C ASN A 215 -15.67 -28.40 8.60
N ASP A 216 -15.44 -27.36 9.41
CA ASP A 216 -16.50 -26.72 10.19
C ASP A 216 -17.55 -26.07 9.28
N LEU A 217 -17.11 -25.39 8.21
CA LEU A 217 -18.01 -24.80 7.22
C LEU A 217 -18.83 -25.88 6.50
N ALA A 218 -18.22 -27.00 6.13
CA ALA A 218 -18.94 -28.13 5.53
C ALA A 218 -19.98 -28.73 6.49
N GLY A 219 -19.67 -28.81 7.78
CA GLY A 219 -20.62 -29.19 8.83
C GLY A 219 -21.80 -28.23 8.92
N PHE A 220 -21.52 -26.93 8.93
CA PHE A 220 -22.55 -25.88 8.97
C PHE A 220 -23.48 -25.92 7.74
N ILE A 221 -22.93 -26.11 6.53
CA ILE A 221 -23.72 -26.26 5.30
C ILE A 221 -24.68 -27.45 5.38
N LYS A 222 -24.24 -28.59 5.92
CA LYS A 222 -25.11 -29.76 6.12
C LYS A 222 -26.25 -29.48 7.10
N THR A 223 -25.98 -28.75 8.18
CA THR A 223 -27.01 -28.33 9.14
C THR A 223 -28.04 -27.42 8.46
N LEU A 224 -27.59 -26.41 7.72
CA LEU A 224 -28.50 -25.52 6.96
C LEU A 224 -29.35 -26.28 5.94
N GLN A 225 -28.78 -27.24 5.21
CA GLN A 225 -29.54 -28.08 4.27
C GLN A 225 -30.63 -28.90 4.97
N SER A 226 -30.33 -29.44 6.16
CA SER A 226 -31.31 -30.15 6.97
C SER A 226 -32.45 -29.23 7.44
N ASP A 227 -32.12 -28.02 7.89
CA ASP A 227 -33.10 -27.04 8.37
C ASP A 227 -34.02 -26.55 7.26
N VAL A 228 -33.47 -26.27 6.07
CA VAL A 228 -34.25 -25.90 4.88
C VAL A 228 -35.26 -27.01 4.55
N LYS A 229 -34.81 -28.26 4.50
CA LYS A 229 -35.69 -29.41 4.21
C LYS A 229 -36.79 -29.59 5.26
N ALA A 230 -36.47 -29.35 6.53
CA ALA A 230 -37.44 -29.40 7.62
C ALA A 230 -38.49 -28.28 7.50
N LEU A 231 -38.08 -27.08 7.08
CA LEU A 231 -38.97 -25.95 6.82
C LEU A 231 -39.87 -26.19 5.60
N GLU A 232 -39.33 -26.70 4.50
CA GLU A 232 -40.10 -27.09 3.31
C GLU A 232 -41.21 -28.10 3.66
N THR A 233 -40.85 -29.15 4.42
CA THR A 233 -41.82 -30.16 4.89
C THR A 233 -42.93 -29.55 5.77
N LYS A 234 -42.59 -28.55 6.61
CA LYS A 234 -43.58 -27.84 7.43
C LYS A 234 -44.50 -26.96 6.57
N ALA A 235 -43.94 -26.29 5.57
CA ALA A 235 -44.70 -25.46 4.63
C ALA A 235 -45.71 -26.29 3.83
N GLU A 236 -45.29 -27.45 3.32
CA GLU A 236 -46.18 -28.40 2.61
C GLU A 236 -47.33 -28.87 3.51
N LYS A 237 -47.05 -29.22 4.77
CA LYS A 237 -48.08 -29.64 5.74
C LYS A 237 -49.08 -28.53 6.06
N LEU A 238 -48.63 -27.27 6.11
CA LEU A 238 -49.52 -26.12 6.33
C LEU A 238 -50.37 -25.83 5.10
N ALA A 239 -49.79 -25.89 3.90
CA ALA A 239 -50.53 -25.73 2.65
C ALA A 239 -51.63 -26.79 2.51
N ALA A 240 -51.35 -28.05 2.83
CA ALA A 240 -52.32 -29.14 2.81
C ALA A 240 -53.45 -29.02 3.86
N LYS A 241 -53.28 -28.21 4.91
CA LYS A 241 -54.33 -27.93 5.90
C LYS A 241 -55.24 -26.77 5.50
N LEU A 242 -54.79 -25.91 4.60
CA LEU A 242 -55.49 -24.68 4.18
C LEU A 242 -56.25 -24.84 2.85
N GLY A 243 -55.86 -25.81 2.01
CA GLY A 243 -56.59 -26.19 0.79
C GLY A 243 -57.61 -27.28 1.07
#